data_AF-A0A3C0GDN6-F1
#
_entry.id   AF-A0A3C0GDN6-F1
#
_cell.length_a   1.000
_cell.length_b   1.000
_cell.length_c   1.000
_cell.angle_alpha   90.00
_cell.angle_beta   90.00
_cell.angle_gamma   90.00
#
_symmetry.space_group_name_H-M   'P 1'
#
loop_
_entity.id
_entity.type
_entity.pdbx_description
1 polymer ?
#
loop_
_entity_poly.entity_id
_entity_poly.type
_entity_poly.pdbx_seq_one_letter_code
_entity_poly.pdbx_strand_id
1 'polypeptide(L)'
;MVKRPISNFYNIITKKLPVVDVYNLTDEHDVFCLDMHMESSIILKSVLPKLKNAKKIFLLSGASWNKSSFDIDIDYEVIPYSHWLYAWIGIADKAPYYKFEPKPHKFCSLIGKDRWPREMFVANILKKFPSKDYILNYKGKMLAQDSTLLDNITLSEKEVVHKQGLNLPFDLLNSCNFNLICETDETQLDFFVTEKTLRSLAIGQPFIVYGPYNFNKGLQQLGFKTYENLYDTNFDNITSYTLRAEGLLKRVSKLFELDWSKHTWQLQDIQAHNRDVFANQLEKQYDKELDHCEKLLNTV
;
A
#
# COMPACT_ATOMS: atom_id res chain seq x y z
N MET A 1 11.93 3.48 -14.58
CA MET A 1 11.32 4.65 -13.92
C MET A 1 10.20 5.13 -14.79
N VAL A 2 8.97 5.01 -14.31
CA VAL A 2 7.82 5.64 -14.95
C VAL A 2 7.99 7.14 -14.81
N LYS A 3 8.09 7.84 -15.94
CA LYS A 3 8.29 9.29 -15.99
C LYS A 3 6.94 10.01 -15.98
N ARG A 4 6.16 9.89 -14.90
CA ARG A 4 5.05 10.82 -14.65
C ARG A 4 5.16 11.32 -13.22
N PRO A 5 6.00 12.35 -12.99
CA PRO A 5 6.28 12.80 -11.65
C PRO A 5 5.06 13.53 -11.10
N ILE A 6 4.93 13.49 -9.77
CA ILE A 6 4.11 14.40 -8.95
C ILE A 6 4.17 15.86 -9.43
N SER A 7 5.25 16.23 -10.13
CA SER A 7 5.45 17.51 -10.80
C SER A 7 4.28 17.98 -11.65
N ASN A 8 3.53 17.12 -12.35
CA ASN A 8 2.44 17.61 -13.20
C ASN A 8 1.28 18.17 -12.34
N PHE A 9 0.89 17.44 -11.30
CA PHE A 9 -0.10 17.93 -10.33
C PHE A 9 0.41 19.20 -9.66
N TYR A 10 1.64 19.19 -9.15
CA TYR A 10 2.25 20.37 -8.55
C TYR A 10 2.28 21.57 -9.49
N ASN A 11 2.67 21.39 -10.75
CA ASN A 11 2.74 22.47 -11.75
C ASN A 11 1.36 23.09 -12.02
N ILE A 12 0.28 22.31 -11.95
CA ILE A 12 -1.09 22.84 -12.08
C ILE A 12 -1.45 23.62 -10.81
N ILE A 13 -1.22 23.01 -9.64
CA ILE A 13 -1.61 23.56 -8.35
C ILE A 13 -0.86 24.87 -8.07
N THR A 14 0.47 24.90 -8.21
CA THR A 14 1.30 26.07 -7.86
C THR A 14 1.06 27.28 -8.76
N LYS A 15 0.39 27.11 -9.91
CA LYS A 15 -0.06 28.23 -10.75
C LYS A 15 -1.29 28.94 -10.21
N LYS A 16 -2.04 28.30 -9.31
CA LYS A 16 -3.35 28.73 -8.82
C LYS A 16 -3.38 28.97 -7.32
N LEU A 17 -2.63 28.17 -6.56
CA LEU A 17 -2.65 28.14 -5.11
C LEU A 17 -1.23 27.99 -4.55
N PRO A 18 -0.95 28.58 -3.38
CA PRO A 18 0.21 28.16 -2.60
C PRO A 18 0.06 26.70 -2.19
N VAL A 19 1.18 25.96 -2.20
CA VAL A 19 1.25 24.57 -1.73
C VAL A 19 2.00 24.55 -0.41
N VAL A 20 1.40 23.97 0.61
CA VAL A 20 1.97 23.89 1.97
C VAL A 20 2.13 22.43 2.35
N ASP A 21 3.33 22.06 2.79
CA ASP A 21 3.60 20.72 3.34
C ASP A 21 2.95 20.61 4.73
N VAL A 22 2.24 19.51 4.99
CA VAL A 22 1.52 19.30 6.26
C VAL A 22 2.40 19.37 7.51
N TYR A 23 3.68 19.04 7.38
CA TYR A 23 4.64 19.11 8.47
C TYR A 23 5.28 20.49 8.64
N ASN A 24 5.15 21.38 7.66
CA ASN A 24 5.73 22.73 7.63
C ASN A 24 4.65 23.82 7.56
N LEU A 25 3.54 23.64 8.30
CA LEU A 25 2.48 24.65 8.43
C LEU A 25 3.01 25.90 9.17
N THR A 26 3.03 27.05 8.48
CA THR A 26 3.50 28.33 9.02
C THR A 26 2.41 29.41 9.14
N ASP A 27 1.13 29.08 8.96
CA ASP A 27 -0.04 29.94 9.21
C ASP A 27 -0.07 31.30 8.46
N GLU A 28 -0.44 31.35 7.15
CA GLU A 28 -0.75 32.63 6.47
C GLU A 28 -1.79 32.57 5.30
N HIS A 29 -2.43 31.43 5.00
CA HIS A 29 -3.28 31.32 3.78
C HIS A 29 -4.75 31.00 4.07
N ASP A 30 -5.65 31.86 3.59
CA ASP A 30 -7.10 31.65 3.63
C ASP A 30 -7.56 30.55 2.64
N VAL A 31 -6.88 30.43 1.49
CA VAL A 31 -7.14 29.41 0.45
C VAL A 31 -5.82 28.86 -0.08
N PHE A 32 -5.61 27.55 0.04
CA PHE A 32 -4.34 26.92 -0.37
C PHE A 32 -4.49 25.41 -0.61
N CYS A 33 -3.45 24.80 -1.17
CA CYS A 33 -3.33 23.37 -1.27
C CYS A 33 -2.43 22.82 -0.14
N LEU A 34 -2.94 21.88 0.63
CA LEU A 34 -2.18 21.15 1.64
C LEU A 34 -1.67 19.84 1.03
N ASP A 35 -0.35 19.66 0.98
CA ASP A 35 0.25 18.41 0.54
C ASP A 35 0.14 17.34 1.64
N MET A 36 -0.71 16.35 1.35
CA MET A 36 -1.04 15.18 2.15
C MET A 36 -0.64 13.88 1.40
N HIS A 37 0.28 13.96 0.45
CA HIS A 37 0.62 12.91 -0.52
C HIS A 37 0.77 11.47 0.07
N MET A 38 1.46 11.33 1.22
CA MET A 38 1.68 10.06 1.92
C MET A 38 0.79 9.87 3.15
N GLU A 39 -0.07 10.84 3.44
CA GLU A 39 -0.65 10.98 4.76
C GLU A 39 -2.16 10.75 4.75
N SER A 40 -2.64 10.23 5.87
CA SER A 40 -4.04 9.90 6.07
C SER A 40 -4.79 11.03 6.74
N SER A 41 -6.10 10.83 6.88
CA SER A 41 -6.99 11.71 7.61
C SER A 41 -6.64 11.87 9.10
N ILE A 42 -5.91 10.93 9.70
CA ILE A 42 -5.40 11.07 11.07
C ILE A 42 -4.40 12.24 11.18
N ILE A 43 -3.51 12.39 10.20
CA ILE A 43 -2.54 13.48 10.22
C ILE A 43 -3.24 14.82 10.04
N LEU A 44 -4.23 14.92 9.13
CA LEU A 44 -5.03 16.14 8.99
C LEU A 44 -5.70 16.51 10.33
N LYS A 45 -6.31 15.55 11.02
CA LYS A 45 -6.87 15.74 12.37
C LYS A 45 -5.86 16.33 13.36
N SER A 46 -4.62 15.85 13.33
CA SER A 46 -3.56 16.31 14.23
C SER A 46 -3.12 17.75 13.97
N VAL A 47 -3.31 18.24 12.74
CA VAL A 47 -2.91 19.61 12.35
C VAL A 47 -4.08 20.58 12.25
N LEU A 48 -5.33 20.14 12.39
CA LEU A 48 -6.52 21.01 12.42
C LEU A 48 -6.37 22.26 13.32
N PRO A 49 -5.77 22.18 14.53
CA PRO A 49 -5.59 23.37 15.36
C PRO A 49 -4.69 24.47 14.74
N LYS A 50 -3.89 24.13 13.72
CA LYS A 50 -3.02 25.03 12.94
C LYS A 50 -3.66 25.48 11.62
N LEU A 51 -4.94 25.19 11.40
CA LEU A 51 -5.67 25.52 10.17
C LEU A 51 -6.79 26.53 10.43
N LYS A 52 -6.73 27.26 11.54
CA LYS A 52 -7.83 28.12 12.04
C LYS A 52 -8.21 29.26 11.12
N ASN A 53 -7.27 29.73 10.30
CA ASN A 53 -7.51 30.83 9.36
C ASN A 53 -7.91 30.33 7.96
N ALA A 54 -7.85 29.02 7.72
CA ALA A 54 -8.20 28.45 6.43
C ALA A 54 -9.71 28.56 6.21
N LYS A 55 -10.10 29.20 5.10
CA LYS A 55 -11.49 29.23 4.63
C LYS A 55 -11.76 28.07 3.67
N LYS A 56 -10.77 27.70 2.86
CA LYS A 56 -10.86 26.57 1.92
C LYS A 56 -9.51 25.86 1.76
N ILE A 57 -9.51 24.54 1.78
CA ILE A 57 -8.30 23.72 1.60
C ILE A 57 -8.47 22.75 0.43
N PHE A 58 -7.47 22.67 -0.43
CA PHE A 58 -7.34 21.60 -1.42
C PHE A 58 -6.35 20.56 -0.90
N LEU A 59 -6.78 19.32 -0.71
CA LEU A 59 -5.96 18.24 -0.16
C LEU A 59 -5.37 17.43 -1.31
N LEU A 60 -4.08 17.59 -1.60
CA LEU A 60 -3.38 16.68 -2.51
C LEU A 60 -3.04 15.39 -1.76
N SER A 61 -3.69 14.26 -2.07
CA SER A 61 -3.47 13.03 -1.29
C SER A 61 -3.56 11.75 -2.11
N GLY A 62 -2.73 10.77 -1.75
CA GLY A 62 -2.80 9.41 -2.29
C GLY A 62 -3.76 8.45 -1.58
N ALA A 63 -4.40 8.88 -0.49
CA ALA A 63 -5.44 8.09 0.17
C ALA A 63 -6.83 8.40 -0.40
N SER A 64 -7.77 7.47 -0.32
CA SER A 64 -9.17 7.75 -0.63
C SER A 64 -9.84 8.43 0.57
N TRP A 65 -10.03 9.74 0.53
CA TRP A 65 -10.69 10.48 1.61
C TRP A 65 -12.20 10.42 1.43
N ASN A 66 -12.89 9.73 2.34
CA ASN A 66 -14.33 9.78 2.34
C ASN A 66 -14.81 10.99 3.17
N LYS A 67 -15.31 12.03 2.49
CA LYS A 67 -15.83 13.25 3.13
C LYS A 67 -16.93 12.96 4.16
N SER A 68 -17.78 11.98 3.90
CA SER A 68 -18.85 11.61 4.85
C SER A 68 -18.35 11.00 6.15
N SER A 69 -17.13 10.44 6.17
CA SER A 69 -16.51 9.88 7.37
C SER A 69 -15.51 10.83 8.03
N PHE A 70 -15.24 11.98 7.40
CA PHE A 70 -14.25 12.93 7.86
C PHE A 70 -14.73 14.37 7.62
N ASP A 71 -15.70 14.79 8.42
CA ASP A 71 -16.16 16.18 8.40
C ASP A 71 -15.26 17.03 9.30
N ILE A 72 -14.75 18.12 8.75
CA ILE A 72 -13.96 19.13 9.47
C ILE A 72 -14.61 20.48 9.21
N ASP A 73 -14.56 21.39 10.19
CA ASP A 73 -15.20 22.71 10.14
C ASP A 73 -14.45 23.69 9.21
N ILE A 74 -13.99 23.20 8.06
CA ILE A 74 -13.24 23.91 7.02
C ILE A 74 -13.72 23.36 5.68
N ASP A 75 -14.08 24.24 4.73
CA ASP A 75 -14.40 23.79 3.36
C ASP A 75 -13.16 23.13 2.75
N TYR A 76 -13.31 21.91 2.24
CA TYR A 76 -12.18 21.24 1.60
C TYR A 76 -12.58 20.38 0.41
N GLU A 77 -11.65 20.31 -0.54
CA GLU A 77 -11.74 19.48 -1.73
C GLU A 77 -10.53 18.55 -1.80
N VAL A 78 -10.72 17.33 -2.29
CA VAL A 78 -9.65 16.33 -2.36
C VAL A 78 -9.18 16.25 -3.81
N ILE A 79 -7.88 16.47 -4.02
CA ILE A 79 -7.19 16.20 -5.27
C ILE A 79 -6.56 14.80 -5.12
N PRO A 80 -7.20 13.73 -5.63
CA PRO A 80 -6.64 12.39 -5.57
C PRO A 80 -5.34 12.35 -6.38
N TYR A 81 -4.30 11.78 -5.77
CA TYR A 81 -3.01 11.53 -6.40
C TYR A 81 -2.41 10.21 -5.91
N SER A 82 -2.77 9.13 -6.61
CA SER A 82 -2.37 7.75 -6.30
C SER A 82 -0.89 7.47 -6.66
N HIS A 83 0.06 8.24 -6.13
CA HIS A 83 1.46 8.23 -6.59
C HIS A 83 2.15 6.86 -6.60
N TRP A 84 1.98 6.03 -5.55
CA TRP A 84 2.59 4.70 -5.51
C TRP A 84 2.06 3.87 -6.66
N LEU A 85 0.76 3.94 -6.93
CA LEU A 85 0.14 3.23 -8.04
C LEU A 85 0.81 3.57 -9.38
N TYR A 86 1.10 4.85 -9.59
CA TYR A 86 1.68 5.34 -10.84
C TYR A 86 3.19 5.17 -10.96
N ALA A 87 3.90 5.25 -9.83
CA ALA A 87 5.32 4.90 -9.77
C ALA A 87 5.58 3.46 -10.26
N TRP A 88 4.56 2.60 -10.13
CA TRP A 88 4.61 1.20 -10.53
C TRP A 88 4.27 0.91 -11.98
N ILE A 89 3.78 1.88 -12.79
CA ILE A 89 3.39 1.70 -14.21
C ILE A 89 4.48 0.97 -15.02
N GLY A 90 5.46 1.55 -15.71
CA GLY A 90 6.55 0.79 -16.36
C GLY A 90 7.49 -0.05 -15.46
N ILE A 91 7.28 -0.15 -14.13
CA ILE A 91 8.02 -1.11 -13.28
C ILE A 91 7.39 -2.49 -13.41
N ALA A 92 6.06 -2.56 -13.38
CA ALA A 92 5.33 -3.82 -13.51
C ALA A 92 5.72 -4.55 -14.80
N ASP A 93 5.85 -3.83 -15.92
CA ASP A 93 6.31 -4.41 -17.19
C ASP A 93 7.64 -5.17 -17.08
N LYS A 94 8.59 -4.62 -16.32
CA LYS A 94 9.93 -5.21 -16.10
C LYS A 94 9.99 -6.23 -14.97
N ALA A 95 8.94 -6.32 -14.15
CA ALA A 95 8.91 -7.27 -13.05
C ALA A 95 8.78 -8.69 -13.60
N PRO A 96 9.52 -9.68 -13.04
CA PRO A 96 9.40 -11.06 -13.48
C PRO A 96 8.02 -11.61 -13.13
N TYR A 97 7.55 -12.58 -13.90
CA TYR A 97 6.35 -13.31 -13.57
C TYR A 97 6.59 -14.17 -12.31
N TYR A 98 5.60 -14.22 -11.43
CA TYR A 98 5.61 -15.16 -10.32
C TYR A 98 5.56 -16.59 -10.86
N LYS A 99 6.42 -17.45 -10.31
CA LYS A 99 6.53 -18.85 -10.73
C LYS A 99 5.68 -19.73 -9.83
N PHE A 100 4.67 -20.41 -10.38
CA PHE A 100 3.82 -21.36 -9.65
C PHE A 100 4.45 -22.75 -9.54
N GLU A 101 5.63 -22.80 -8.92
CA GLU A 101 6.38 -24.01 -8.63
C GLU A 101 6.47 -24.23 -7.11
N PRO A 102 6.81 -25.43 -6.62
CA PRO A 102 7.01 -25.66 -5.19
C PRO A 102 7.99 -24.67 -4.58
N LYS A 103 7.59 -24.03 -3.48
CA LYS A 103 8.39 -22.99 -2.80
C LYS A 103 9.04 -23.51 -1.52
N PRO A 104 10.26 -23.05 -1.19
CA PRO A 104 10.92 -23.43 0.06
C PRO A 104 10.21 -22.89 1.30
N HIS A 105 9.46 -21.79 1.16
CA HIS A 105 8.73 -21.17 2.26
C HIS A 105 7.24 -21.03 1.92
N LYS A 106 6.41 -21.13 2.96
CA LYS A 106 4.97 -20.93 2.89
C LYS A 106 4.64 -19.47 2.64
N PHE A 107 5.23 -18.55 3.40
CA PHE A 107 5.05 -17.11 3.18
C PHE A 107 6.28 -16.29 3.56
N CYS A 108 6.28 -15.03 3.10
CA CYS A 108 7.14 -13.97 3.63
C CYS A 108 6.29 -12.87 4.26
N SER A 109 6.83 -12.19 5.27
CA SER A 109 6.26 -10.97 5.84
C SER A 109 7.37 -10.03 6.27
N LEU A 110 7.41 -8.83 5.69
CA LEU A 110 8.47 -7.85 5.92
C LEU A 110 7.88 -6.57 6.51
N ILE A 111 8.13 -6.34 7.80
CA ILE A 111 7.45 -5.32 8.59
C ILE A 111 8.48 -4.34 9.14
N GLY A 112 8.52 -3.12 8.59
CA GLY A 112 9.62 -2.18 8.88
C GLY A 112 9.44 -1.31 10.12
N LYS A 113 8.31 -0.60 10.23
CA LYS A 113 8.06 0.36 11.32
C LYS A 113 7.38 -0.32 12.50
N ASP A 114 7.83 -0.01 13.71
CA ASP A 114 7.18 -0.42 14.96
C ASP A 114 5.95 0.39 15.29
N ARG A 115 4.90 -0.35 15.66
CA ARG A 115 3.64 0.15 16.21
C ARG A 115 3.06 -0.97 17.06
N TRP A 116 2.35 -0.63 18.12
CA TRP A 116 1.75 -1.61 19.03
C TRP A 116 0.90 -2.69 18.31
N PRO A 117 0.04 -2.37 17.32
CA PRO A 117 -0.72 -3.40 16.60
C PRO A 117 0.17 -4.42 15.86
N ARG A 118 1.34 -3.98 15.36
CA ARG A 118 2.28 -4.83 14.62
C ARG A 118 3.05 -5.75 15.54
N GLU A 119 3.40 -5.29 16.74
CA GLU A 119 4.04 -6.14 17.75
C GLU A 119 3.13 -7.32 18.11
N MET A 120 1.85 -7.04 18.36
CA MET A 120 0.84 -8.07 18.61
C MET A 120 0.66 -9.01 17.42
N PHE A 121 0.62 -8.46 16.20
CA PHE A 121 0.50 -9.25 14.98
C PHE A 121 1.69 -10.19 14.77
N VAL A 122 2.92 -9.67 14.92
CA VAL A 122 4.18 -10.43 14.83
C VAL A 122 4.24 -11.51 15.90
N ALA A 123 3.91 -11.20 17.15
CA ALA A 123 3.88 -12.16 18.25
C ALA A 123 2.90 -13.31 17.96
N ASN A 124 1.73 -13.00 17.39
CA ASN A 124 0.75 -14.01 17.00
C ASN A 124 1.24 -14.89 15.84
N ILE A 125 1.96 -14.33 14.85
CA ILE A 125 2.59 -15.13 13.78
C ILE A 125 3.58 -16.12 14.38
N LEU A 126 4.53 -15.63 15.20
CA LEU A 126 5.58 -16.44 15.84
C LEU A 126 5.02 -17.55 16.73
N LYS A 127 3.90 -17.29 17.41
CA LYS A 127 3.23 -18.28 18.25
C LYS A 127 2.52 -19.37 17.44
N LYS A 128 2.00 -19.02 16.25
CA LYS A 128 1.05 -19.86 15.52
C LYS A 128 1.69 -20.73 14.45
N PHE A 129 2.81 -20.31 13.88
CA PHE A 129 3.44 -20.98 12.75
C PHE A 129 4.87 -21.42 13.09
N PRO A 130 5.36 -22.56 12.57
CA PRO A 130 6.74 -22.98 12.77
C PRO A 130 7.70 -22.05 12.00
N SER A 131 8.67 -21.46 12.69
CA SER A 131 9.61 -20.47 12.13
C SER A 131 10.51 -20.99 11.01
N LYS A 132 10.56 -22.31 10.78
CA LYS A 132 11.26 -22.93 9.65
C LYS A 132 10.54 -22.77 8.31
N ASP A 133 9.24 -22.51 8.33
CA ASP A 133 8.39 -22.58 7.14
C ASP A 133 8.11 -21.21 6.52
N TYR A 134 8.60 -20.11 7.10
CA TYR A 134 8.34 -18.76 6.60
C TYR A 134 9.48 -17.78 6.87
N ILE A 135 9.53 -16.71 6.06
CA ILE A 135 10.42 -15.57 6.24
C ILE A 135 9.67 -14.47 7.00
N LEU A 136 10.26 -13.96 8.06
CA LEU A 136 9.69 -12.85 8.83
C LEU A 136 10.79 -11.87 9.22
N ASN A 137 10.70 -10.67 8.67
CA ASN A 137 11.50 -9.53 9.11
C ASN A 137 10.63 -8.58 9.92
N TYR A 138 11.10 -8.20 11.10
CA TYR A 138 10.50 -7.12 11.88
C TYR A 138 11.57 -6.15 12.37
N LYS A 139 11.44 -4.86 12.02
CA LYS A 139 12.38 -3.79 12.40
C LYS A 139 13.83 -4.10 12.03
N GLY A 140 14.04 -4.67 10.85
CA GLY A 140 15.37 -5.05 10.37
C GLY A 140 15.89 -6.37 10.94
N LYS A 141 15.16 -7.03 11.84
CA LYS A 141 15.57 -8.31 12.44
C LYS A 141 14.86 -9.47 11.78
N MET A 142 15.60 -10.50 11.36
CA MET A 142 15.02 -11.77 10.94
C MET A 142 14.56 -12.54 12.17
N LEU A 143 13.25 -12.74 12.30
CA LEU A 143 12.62 -13.45 13.41
C LEU A 143 12.24 -14.90 13.06
N ALA A 144 12.35 -15.28 11.79
CA ALA A 144 12.13 -16.64 11.29
C ALA A 144 13.25 -17.00 10.29
N GLN A 145 12.92 -17.55 9.11
CA GLN A 145 13.95 -17.85 8.10
C GLN A 145 14.65 -16.58 7.60
N ASP A 146 15.95 -16.71 7.34
CA ASP A 146 16.82 -15.65 6.86
C ASP A 146 16.62 -15.44 5.34
N SER A 147 16.43 -14.19 4.93
CA SER A 147 16.32 -13.79 3.52
C SER A 147 17.47 -12.90 3.05
N THR A 148 18.51 -12.70 3.86
CA THR A 148 19.59 -11.73 3.61
C THR A 148 20.29 -11.98 2.27
N LEU A 149 20.44 -13.25 1.85
CA LEU A 149 21.03 -13.61 0.55
C LEU A 149 20.09 -13.34 -0.64
N LEU A 150 18.79 -13.24 -0.39
CA LEU A 150 17.78 -12.90 -1.40
C LEU A 150 17.57 -11.38 -1.46
N ASP A 151 17.78 -10.69 -0.34
CA ASP A 151 17.84 -9.24 -0.20
C ASP A 151 19.11 -8.68 -0.87
N ASN A 152 19.11 -8.61 -2.21
CA ASN A 152 20.18 -8.03 -3.04
C ASN A 152 20.37 -6.51 -2.80
N ILE A 153 20.82 -6.13 -1.60
CA ILE A 153 21.45 -4.84 -1.34
C ILE A 153 22.95 -5.12 -1.24
N THR A 154 23.72 -4.67 -2.23
CA THR A 154 25.19 -4.66 -2.15
C THR A 154 25.60 -3.84 -0.93
N LEU A 155 26.12 -4.53 0.09
CA LEU A 155 26.59 -3.97 1.35
C LEU A 155 27.91 -3.22 1.08
N SER A 156 27.91 -1.89 1.12
CA SER A 156 29.17 -1.18 1.38
C SER A 156 29.55 -1.42 2.84
N GLU A 157 30.80 -1.78 3.12
CA GLU A 157 31.35 -2.21 4.43
C GLU A 157 31.13 -1.26 5.63
N LYS A 158 30.48 -0.12 5.45
CA LYS A 158 30.12 0.81 6.53
C LYS A 158 28.61 0.76 6.79
N GLU A 159 28.29 0.13 7.92
CA GLU A 159 26.99 0.12 8.60
C GLU A 159 25.86 -0.61 7.86
N VAL A 160 25.44 -1.75 8.44
CA VAL A 160 24.23 -2.48 8.06
C VAL A 160 23.01 -1.65 8.48
N VAL A 161 22.66 -0.66 7.66
CA VAL A 161 21.34 -0.04 7.70
C VAL A 161 20.55 -0.65 6.57
N HIS A 162 19.74 -1.67 6.88
CA HIS A 162 18.71 -2.14 5.96
C HIS A 162 17.82 -0.94 5.62
N LYS A 163 17.98 -0.34 4.43
CA LYS A 163 17.06 0.67 3.91
C LYS A 163 15.78 -0.04 3.50
N GLN A 164 14.97 -0.39 4.50
CA GLN A 164 13.71 -1.08 4.35
C GLN A 164 12.72 -0.20 3.58
N GLY A 165 12.06 -0.78 2.58
CA GLY A 165 10.94 -0.17 1.86
C GLY A 165 11.13 0.03 0.37
N LEU A 166 12.36 0.15 -0.14
CA LEU A 166 12.55 0.51 -1.57
C LEU A 166 12.88 -0.66 -2.50
N ASN A 167 13.35 -1.81 -2.01
CA ASN A 167 13.78 -2.93 -2.86
C ASN A 167 13.46 -4.29 -2.22
N LEU A 168 12.19 -4.64 -2.01
CA LEU A 168 11.84 -6.04 -1.78
C LEU A 168 12.16 -6.83 -3.07
N PRO A 169 13.13 -7.73 -3.04
CA PRO A 169 13.58 -8.44 -4.24
C PRO A 169 12.48 -9.36 -4.75
N PHE A 170 12.27 -9.37 -6.06
CA PHE A 170 11.31 -10.28 -6.67
C PHE A 170 11.69 -11.76 -6.46
N ASP A 171 12.97 -12.05 -6.23
CA ASP A 171 13.45 -13.40 -5.91
C ASP A 171 13.00 -13.85 -4.51
N LEU A 172 13.05 -12.94 -3.52
CA LEU A 172 12.51 -13.21 -2.18
C LEU A 172 11.01 -13.50 -2.27
N LEU A 173 10.26 -12.67 -2.99
CA LEU A 173 8.83 -12.92 -3.21
C LEU A 173 8.59 -14.27 -3.92
N ASN A 174 9.37 -14.58 -4.95
CA ASN A 174 9.30 -15.86 -5.65
C ASN A 174 9.79 -17.05 -4.82
N SER A 175 10.37 -16.88 -3.64
CA SER A 175 10.74 -17.97 -2.73
C SER A 175 9.60 -18.42 -1.81
N CYS A 176 8.45 -17.74 -1.86
CA CYS A 176 7.33 -17.94 -0.94
C CYS A 176 6.01 -18.18 -1.69
N ASN A 177 5.18 -19.11 -1.23
CA ASN A 177 3.89 -19.38 -1.87
C ASN A 177 2.95 -18.17 -1.89
N PHE A 178 2.97 -17.38 -0.81
CA PHE A 178 2.23 -16.12 -0.73
C PHE A 178 2.95 -15.05 0.11
N ASN A 179 2.50 -13.81 0.01
CA ASN A 179 3.00 -12.69 0.82
C ASN A 179 1.99 -12.32 1.91
N LEU A 180 2.42 -12.30 3.16
CA LEU A 180 1.66 -11.77 4.30
C LEU A 180 2.06 -10.31 4.51
N ILE A 181 1.30 -9.42 3.89
CA ILE A 181 1.65 -8.01 3.78
C ILE A 181 1.12 -7.26 4.99
N CYS A 182 1.98 -6.51 5.68
CA CYS A 182 1.54 -5.48 6.63
C CYS A 182 1.65 -4.12 5.94
N GLU A 183 0.52 -3.48 5.67
CA GLU A 183 0.50 -2.17 5.03
C GLU A 183 1.00 -1.05 5.97
N THR A 184 1.23 0.13 5.41
CA THR A 184 1.76 1.29 6.18
C THR A 184 0.82 1.73 7.31
N ASP A 185 -0.49 1.51 7.17
CA ASP A 185 -1.44 1.75 8.25
C ASP A 185 -2.63 0.79 8.23
N GLU A 186 -2.63 -0.09 9.22
CA GLU A 186 -3.66 -1.09 9.48
C GLU A 186 -4.89 -0.54 10.25
N THR A 187 -4.75 0.65 10.85
CA THR A 187 -5.75 1.23 11.74
C THR A 187 -6.75 2.15 11.02
N GLN A 188 -6.46 2.51 9.77
CA GLN A 188 -7.26 3.46 9.00
C GLN A 188 -8.56 2.86 8.46
N LEU A 189 -9.50 3.76 8.19
CA LEU A 189 -10.70 3.49 7.41
C LEU A 189 -10.54 3.89 5.93
N ASP A 190 -9.60 4.77 5.63
CA ASP A 190 -9.30 5.22 4.28
C ASP A 190 -8.44 4.18 3.54
N PHE A 191 -8.73 3.97 2.25
CA PHE A 191 -7.91 3.09 1.43
C PHE A 191 -6.62 3.80 1.03
N PHE A 192 -5.49 3.13 1.27
CA PHE A 192 -4.17 3.58 0.83
C PHE A 192 -3.30 2.35 0.53
N VAL A 193 -2.86 2.22 -0.72
CA VAL A 193 -2.02 1.12 -1.19
C VAL A 193 -0.58 1.59 -1.34
N THR A 194 0.38 0.76 -0.95
CA THR A 194 1.81 1.09 -1.04
C THR A 194 2.58 0.13 -1.93
N GLU A 195 3.87 0.37 -2.07
CA GLU A 195 4.78 -0.47 -2.85
C GLU A 195 4.79 -1.94 -2.40
N LYS A 196 4.40 -2.22 -1.15
CA LYS A 196 4.38 -3.59 -0.59
C LYS A 196 3.37 -4.47 -1.32
N THR A 197 2.13 -4.00 -1.42
CA THR A 197 1.07 -4.70 -2.16
C THR A 197 1.29 -4.62 -3.67
N LEU A 198 1.71 -3.46 -4.18
CA LEU A 198 1.94 -3.29 -5.62
C LEU A 198 3.02 -4.24 -6.17
N ARG A 199 4.02 -4.63 -5.36
CA ARG A 199 5.00 -5.66 -5.73
C ARG A 199 4.39 -7.01 -6.01
N SER A 200 3.57 -7.51 -5.07
CA SER A 200 2.92 -8.82 -5.22
C SER A 200 1.93 -8.79 -6.38
N LEU A 201 1.20 -7.68 -6.57
CA LEU A 201 0.36 -7.48 -7.76
C LEU A 201 1.17 -7.48 -9.06
N ALA A 202 2.32 -6.79 -9.09
CA ALA A 202 3.15 -6.63 -10.28
C ALA A 202 3.77 -7.94 -10.77
N ILE A 203 4.12 -8.87 -9.87
CA ILE A 203 4.61 -10.19 -10.24
C ILE A 203 3.49 -11.23 -10.32
N GLY A 204 2.33 -10.99 -9.71
CA GLY A 204 1.23 -11.95 -9.62
C GLY A 204 1.34 -12.96 -8.48
N GLN A 205 2.15 -12.66 -7.46
CA GLN A 205 2.27 -13.53 -6.29
C GLN A 205 0.98 -13.43 -5.44
N PRO A 206 0.39 -14.56 -5.01
CA PRO A 206 -0.67 -14.56 -4.02
C PRO A 206 -0.31 -13.74 -2.77
N PHE A 207 -1.24 -12.97 -2.24
CA PHE A 207 -1.00 -12.18 -1.04
C PHE A 207 -2.24 -12.09 -0.17
N ILE A 208 -2.03 -11.83 1.12
CA ILE A 208 -3.07 -11.47 2.08
C ILE A 208 -2.58 -10.28 2.89
N VAL A 209 -3.43 -9.28 3.09
CA VAL A 209 -3.01 -7.96 3.59
C VAL A 209 -3.61 -7.69 4.96
N TYR A 210 -2.74 -7.43 5.93
CA TYR A 210 -3.07 -6.71 7.14
C TYR A 210 -2.93 -5.21 6.86
N GLY A 211 -4.04 -4.59 6.50
CA GLY A 211 -4.11 -3.19 6.08
C GLY A 211 -5.42 -2.53 6.54
N PRO A 212 -5.78 -1.38 5.96
CA PRO A 212 -6.95 -0.62 6.37
C PRO A 212 -8.26 -1.36 6.06
N TYR A 213 -9.36 -0.84 6.57
CA TYR A 213 -10.69 -1.39 6.34
C TYR A 213 -11.01 -1.46 4.84
N ASN A 214 -11.64 -2.55 4.39
CA ASN A 214 -12.05 -2.74 2.99
C ASN A 214 -10.91 -2.60 1.98
N PHE A 215 -9.69 -2.99 2.35
CA PHE A 215 -8.53 -2.87 1.48
C PHE A 215 -8.70 -3.62 0.14
N ASN A 216 -9.27 -4.83 0.17
CA ASN A 216 -9.53 -5.60 -1.05
C ASN A 216 -10.53 -4.91 -1.97
N LYS A 217 -11.55 -4.26 -1.40
CA LYS A 217 -12.54 -3.49 -2.16
C LYS A 217 -11.88 -2.28 -2.84
N GLY A 218 -10.95 -1.60 -2.17
CA GLY A 218 -10.18 -0.52 -2.78
C GLY A 218 -9.31 -1.02 -3.95
N LEU A 219 -8.65 -2.18 -3.82
CA LEU A 219 -7.93 -2.79 -4.95
C LEU A 219 -8.84 -3.13 -6.13
N GLN A 220 -10.04 -3.68 -5.85
CA GLN A 220 -11.04 -4.00 -6.88
C GLN A 220 -11.55 -2.75 -7.60
N GLN A 221 -11.72 -1.64 -6.88
CA GLN A 221 -12.11 -0.35 -7.47
C GLN A 221 -11.03 0.22 -8.39
N LEU A 222 -9.75 -0.09 -8.16
CA LEU A 222 -8.65 0.21 -9.07
C LEU A 222 -8.57 -0.74 -10.29
N GLY A 223 -9.45 -1.74 -10.36
CA GLY A 223 -9.51 -2.72 -11.44
C GLY A 223 -8.72 -4.00 -11.19
N PHE A 224 -8.02 -4.14 -10.06
CA PHE A 224 -7.27 -5.37 -9.76
C PHE A 224 -8.19 -6.52 -9.32
N LYS A 225 -7.84 -7.75 -9.70
CA LYS A 225 -8.39 -8.97 -9.13
C LYS A 225 -7.65 -9.32 -7.84
N THR A 226 -8.42 -9.61 -6.80
CA THR A 226 -7.94 -10.19 -5.54
C THR A 226 -8.23 -11.70 -5.51
N TYR A 227 -7.99 -12.35 -4.37
CA TYR A 227 -8.04 -13.81 -4.23
C TYR A 227 -9.30 -14.30 -3.50
N GLU A 228 -10.41 -13.56 -3.59
CA GLU A 228 -11.69 -13.91 -2.94
C GLU A 228 -12.24 -15.28 -3.36
N ASN A 229 -11.88 -15.75 -4.56
CA ASN A 229 -12.22 -17.08 -5.06
C ASN A 229 -11.33 -18.21 -4.49
N LEU A 230 -10.24 -17.88 -3.78
CA LEU A 230 -9.35 -18.85 -3.12
C LEU A 230 -9.57 -18.89 -1.61
N TYR A 231 -9.82 -17.73 -1.00
CA TYR A 231 -10.10 -17.63 0.41
C TYR A 231 -11.06 -16.49 0.69
N ASP A 232 -11.87 -16.70 1.72
CA ASP A 232 -12.81 -15.71 2.22
C ASP A 232 -12.08 -14.47 2.78
N THR A 233 -12.37 -13.32 2.19
CA THR A 233 -11.83 -11.99 2.52
C THR A 233 -12.69 -11.22 3.52
N ASN A 234 -13.76 -11.79 4.07
CA ASN A 234 -14.68 -11.12 5.00
C ASN A 234 -13.99 -10.54 6.25
N PHE A 235 -12.79 -10.97 6.63
CA PHE A 235 -12.07 -10.32 7.73
C PHE A 235 -11.77 -8.83 7.43
N ASP A 236 -11.60 -8.48 6.16
CA ASP A 236 -11.21 -7.15 5.67
C ASP A 236 -12.27 -6.07 5.93
N ASN A 237 -13.53 -6.47 6.05
CA ASN A 237 -14.66 -5.58 6.37
C ASN A 237 -14.91 -5.43 7.89
N ILE A 238 -13.99 -5.91 8.73
CA ILE A 238 -14.04 -5.68 10.18
C ILE A 238 -13.38 -4.34 10.46
N THR A 239 -14.10 -3.39 11.06
CA THR A 239 -13.57 -2.04 11.37
C THR A 239 -12.49 -2.06 12.46
N SER A 240 -12.64 -2.91 13.49
CA SER A 240 -11.63 -3.10 14.52
C SER A 240 -10.38 -3.77 13.96
N TYR A 241 -9.25 -3.07 13.98
CA TYR A 241 -7.97 -3.57 13.46
C TYR A 241 -7.45 -4.80 14.22
N THR A 242 -7.83 -4.99 15.50
CA THR A 242 -7.45 -6.17 16.28
C THR A 242 -8.26 -7.39 15.84
N LEU A 243 -9.58 -7.26 15.74
CA LEU A 243 -10.47 -8.33 15.26
C LEU A 243 -10.20 -8.66 13.78
N ARG A 244 -9.84 -7.66 12.97
CA ARG A 244 -9.37 -7.86 11.58
C ARG A 244 -8.11 -8.72 11.55
N ALA A 245 -7.12 -8.42 12.40
CA ALA A 245 -5.89 -9.21 12.50
C ALA A 245 -6.18 -10.67 12.90
N GLU A 246 -7.07 -10.90 13.87
CA GLU A 246 -7.49 -12.25 14.27
C GLU A 246 -8.17 -13.02 13.14
N GLY A 247 -9.12 -12.37 12.45
CA GLY A 247 -9.81 -12.93 11.28
C GLY A 247 -8.83 -13.27 10.16
N LEU A 248 -7.89 -12.37 9.88
CA LEU A 248 -6.83 -12.56 8.90
C LEU A 248 -5.96 -13.76 9.26
N LEU A 249 -5.47 -13.87 10.50
CA LEU A 249 -4.60 -14.97 10.91
C LEU A 249 -5.30 -16.33 10.87
N LYS A 250 -6.64 -16.37 11.03
CA LYS A 250 -7.44 -17.59 10.77
C LYS A 250 -7.37 -17.99 9.29
N ARG A 251 -7.34 -17.03 8.35
CA ARG A 251 -7.17 -17.29 6.92
C ARG A 251 -5.74 -17.69 6.56
N VAL A 252 -4.74 -17.03 7.15
CA VAL A 252 -3.33 -17.41 6.97
C VAL A 252 -3.12 -18.88 7.31
N SER A 253 -3.74 -19.41 8.37
CA SER A 253 -3.65 -20.85 8.69
C SER A 253 -4.25 -21.77 7.63
N LYS A 254 -5.30 -21.34 6.92
CA LYS A 254 -5.84 -22.12 5.80
C LYS A 254 -4.89 -22.07 4.58
N LEU A 255 -4.30 -20.90 4.31
CA LEU A 255 -3.34 -20.71 3.23
C LEU A 255 -2.02 -21.44 3.47
N PHE A 256 -1.61 -21.57 4.73
CA PHE A 256 -0.41 -22.28 5.14
C PHE A 256 -0.46 -23.77 4.74
N GLU A 257 -1.64 -24.37 4.82
CA GLU A 257 -1.91 -25.76 4.44
C GLU A 257 -2.40 -25.92 3.00
N LEU A 258 -2.59 -24.82 2.26
CA LEU A 258 -3.13 -24.87 0.91
C LEU A 258 -2.14 -25.53 -0.06
N ASP A 259 -2.67 -26.44 -0.88
CA ASP A 259 -1.96 -27.01 -2.01
C ASP A 259 -2.08 -26.08 -3.23
N TRP A 260 -1.15 -25.13 -3.32
CA TRP A 260 -1.11 -24.10 -4.35
C TRP A 260 -1.10 -24.65 -5.79
N SER A 261 -0.58 -25.87 -6.00
CA SER A 261 -0.48 -26.50 -7.32
C SER A 261 -1.85 -26.75 -7.96
N LYS A 262 -2.89 -26.92 -7.14
CA LYS A 262 -4.28 -27.13 -7.59
C LYS A 262 -4.96 -25.85 -8.10
N HIS A 263 -4.34 -24.70 -7.87
CA HIS A 263 -4.91 -23.39 -8.20
C HIS A 263 -4.11 -22.64 -9.27
N THR A 264 -3.08 -23.25 -9.84
CA THR A 264 -2.14 -22.60 -10.78
C THR A 264 -2.84 -21.90 -11.93
N TRP A 265 -3.80 -22.55 -12.60
CA TRP A 265 -4.51 -21.94 -13.72
C TRP A 265 -5.26 -20.66 -13.33
N GLN A 266 -5.98 -20.71 -12.21
CA GLN A 266 -6.71 -19.56 -11.68
C GLN A 266 -5.77 -18.43 -11.26
N LEU A 267 -4.64 -18.77 -10.64
CA LEU A 267 -3.64 -17.80 -10.22
C LEU A 267 -2.94 -17.13 -11.41
N GLN A 268 -2.69 -17.88 -12.48
CA GLN A 268 -2.16 -17.34 -13.73
C GLN A 268 -3.15 -16.38 -14.40
N ASP A 269 -4.46 -16.66 -14.37
CA ASP A 269 -5.49 -15.71 -14.84
C ASP A 269 -5.48 -14.40 -14.03
N ILE A 270 -5.45 -14.51 -12.70
CA ILE A 270 -5.36 -13.33 -11.81
C ILE A 270 -4.08 -12.52 -12.10
N GLN A 271 -2.95 -13.20 -12.26
CA GLN A 271 -1.68 -12.57 -12.59
C GLN A 271 -1.74 -11.85 -13.94
N ALA A 272 -2.25 -12.50 -15.00
CA ALA A 272 -2.38 -11.89 -16.31
C ALA A 272 -3.29 -10.64 -16.28
N HIS A 273 -4.43 -10.73 -15.60
CA HIS A 273 -5.35 -9.60 -15.40
C HIS A 273 -4.67 -8.43 -14.67
N ASN A 274 -4.01 -8.71 -13.53
CA ASN A 274 -3.37 -7.66 -12.75
C ASN A 274 -2.22 -7.00 -13.50
N ARG A 275 -1.50 -7.73 -14.36
CA ARG A 275 -0.50 -7.17 -15.28
C ARG A 275 -1.12 -6.23 -16.30
N ASP A 276 -2.27 -6.60 -16.86
CA ASP A 276 -3.03 -5.75 -17.78
C ASP A 276 -3.48 -4.43 -17.13
N VAL A 277 -3.91 -4.48 -15.86
CA VAL A 277 -4.28 -3.27 -15.11
C VAL A 277 -3.12 -2.28 -15.08
N PHE A 278 -1.90 -2.74 -14.73
CA PHE A 278 -0.71 -1.88 -14.74
C PHE A 278 -0.37 -1.33 -16.13
N ALA A 279 -0.49 -2.15 -17.17
CA ALA A 279 -0.11 -1.78 -18.52
C ALA A 279 -1.11 -0.82 -19.19
N ASN A 280 -2.42 -1.02 -18.97
CA ASN A 280 -3.46 -0.44 -19.81
C ASN A 280 -4.51 0.40 -19.06
N GLN A 281 -4.64 0.23 -17.74
CA GLN A 281 -5.72 0.86 -16.97
C GLN A 281 -5.22 1.99 -16.06
N LEU A 282 -4.07 1.80 -15.39
CA LEU A 282 -3.54 2.79 -14.46
C LEU A 282 -3.15 4.10 -15.15
N GLU A 283 -2.64 4.06 -16.38
CA GLU A 283 -2.33 5.29 -17.13
C GLU A 283 -3.59 6.11 -17.42
N LYS A 284 -4.69 5.45 -17.79
CA LYS A 284 -5.99 6.11 -17.98
C LYS A 284 -6.53 6.68 -16.67
N GLN A 285 -6.30 5.99 -15.55
CA GLN A 285 -6.70 6.49 -14.23
C GLN A 285 -5.88 7.74 -13.84
N TYR A 286 -4.56 7.75 -14.11
CA TYR A 286 -3.70 8.92 -13.91
C TYR A 286 -4.22 10.13 -14.68
N ASP A 287 -4.53 9.95 -15.97
CA ASP A 287 -5.01 11.04 -16.82
C ASP A 287 -6.35 11.60 -16.31
N LYS A 288 -7.24 10.74 -15.79
CA LYS A 288 -8.49 11.17 -15.14
C LYS A 288 -8.25 11.95 -13.85
N GLU A 289 -7.33 11.51 -12.99
CA GLU A 289 -6.98 12.23 -11.75
C GLU A 289 -6.38 13.60 -12.07
N LEU A 290 -5.55 13.69 -13.12
CA LEU A 290 -4.94 14.95 -13.57
C LEU A 290 -5.98 15.91 -14.17
N ASP A 291 -6.87 15.44 -15.05
CA ASP A 291 -7.97 16.22 -15.61
C ASP A 291 -8.95 16.70 -14.51
N HIS A 292 -9.22 15.86 -13.52
CA HIS A 292 -10.01 16.25 -12.35
C HIS A 292 -9.32 17.36 -11.54
N CYS A 293 -8.01 17.25 -11.30
CA CYS A 293 -7.22 18.29 -10.66
C CYS A 293 -7.34 19.63 -11.40
N GLU A 294 -7.20 19.64 -12.73
CA GLU A 294 -7.33 20.88 -13.53
C GLU A 294 -8.73 21.48 -13.44
N LYS A 295 -9.78 20.66 -13.58
CA LYS A 295 -11.18 21.11 -13.51
C LYS A 295 -11.51 21.68 -12.14
N LEU A 296 -11.07 21.02 -11.08
CA LEU A 296 -11.31 21.45 -9.70
C LEU A 296 -10.65 22.82 -9.45
N LEU A 297 -9.41 23.01 -9.91
CA LEU A 297 -8.67 24.26 -9.74
C LEU A 297 -9.07 25.39 -10.69
N ASN A 298 -9.92 25.13 -11.69
CA ASN A 298 -10.55 26.19 -12.48
C ASN A 298 -11.69 26.90 -11.74
N THR A 299 -12.11 26.37 -10.59
CA THR A 299 -13.10 27.00 -9.70
C THR A 299 -12.47 27.96 -8.68
N VAL A 300 -11.13 28.03 -8.67
CA VAL A 300 -10.29 28.91 -7.87
C VAL A 300 -9.93 30.15 -8.68
#